data_AF-A0A7X6QHA0-F1
#
_entry.id   AF-A0A7X6QHA0-F1
#
_cell.length_a   1.000
_cell.length_b   1.000
_cell.length_c   1.000
_cell.angle_alpha   90.00
_cell.angle_beta   90.00
_cell.angle_gamma   90.00
#
_symmetry.space_group_name_H-M   'P 1'
#
loop_
_entity.id
_entity.type
_entity.pdbx_description
1 polymer ?
#
loop_
_entity_poly.entity_id
_entity_poly.type
_entity_poly.pdbx_seq_one_letter_code
_entity_poly.pdbx_strand_id
1 'polypeptide(L)'
;MKMTDFSPAEAENAYCSFSGSFLVNRDGSFRVKASGKASSCGCGSPVPEAPACGCGSPLPKAADRASQARAYVAKAWKGQARVRPAMSIKGSSTDSLDDFLDTLRNRQLAISAMTFMDAWNLDLDRLRDCYIHIAGGRRLIPFCAYNLTAQDGRTLYR
;
A
#
# COMPACT_ATOMS: atom_id res chain seq x y z
N MET A 1 1.41 1.76 -17.25
CA MET A 1 1.90 1.41 -15.92
C MET A 1 3.42 1.33 -15.98
N LYS A 2 4.12 2.05 -15.12
CA LYS A 2 5.58 2.14 -15.06
C LYS A 2 6.04 1.93 -13.62
N MET A 3 7.32 1.60 -13.43
CA MET A 3 7.90 1.41 -12.09
C MET A 3 7.73 2.64 -11.19
N THR A 4 7.81 3.85 -11.77
CA THR A 4 7.62 5.13 -11.07
C THR A 4 6.19 5.37 -10.59
N ASP A 5 5.22 4.56 -11.03
CA ASP A 5 3.82 4.68 -10.63
C ASP A 5 3.53 3.96 -9.29
N PHE A 6 4.53 3.28 -8.72
CA PHE A 6 4.43 2.54 -7.47
C PHE A 6 5.17 3.24 -6.33
N SER A 7 4.67 3.06 -5.12
CA SER A 7 5.28 3.55 -3.88
C SER A 7 5.67 2.37 -3.00
N PRO A 8 6.77 2.48 -2.24
CA PRO A 8 7.17 1.47 -1.26
C PRO A 8 6.14 1.38 -0.12
N ALA A 9 6.24 0.30 0.66
CA ALA A 9 5.39 0.11 1.82
C ALA A 9 5.57 1.21 2.89
N GLU A 10 4.47 1.62 3.53
CA GLU A 10 4.49 2.65 4.58
C GLU A 10 4.45 2.05 6.01
N ALA A 11 3.85 0.87 6.19
CA ALA A 11 3.63 0.26 7.52
C ALA A 11 4.70 -0.79 7.91
N GLU A 12 5.20 -1.57 6.95
CA GLU A 12 6.36 -2.46 7.07
C GLU A 12 7.64 -1.76 6.62
N ASN A 13 8.73 -2.51 6.61
CA ASN A 13 9.94 -2.12 5.92
C ASN A 13 9.67 -1.85 4.42
N ALA A 14 10.26 -0.77 3.89
CA ALA A 14 10.04 -0.30 2.52
C ALA A 14 10.40 -1.32 1.43
N TYR A 15 11.25 -2.31 1.73
CA TYR A 15 11.63 -3.38 0.80
C TYR A 15 10.67 -4.57 0.79
N CYS A 16 9.73 -4.65 1.74
CA CYS A 16 8.81 -5.78 1.84
C CYS A 16 7.66 -5.73 0.86
N SER A 17 7.17 -4.55 0.48
CA SER A 17 6.10 -4.45 -0.51
C SER A 17 6.12 -3.13 -1.25
N PHE A 18 5.37 -3.09 -2.35
CA PHE A 18 5.06 -1.87 -3.08
C PHE A 18 3.59 -1.88 -3.51
N SER A 19 3.04 -0.70 -3.73
CA SER A 19 1.66 -0.55 -4.21
C SER A 19 1.47 0.66 -5.11
N GLY A 20 0.46 0.59 -5.97
CA GLY A 20 0.05 1.66 -6.87
C GLY A 20 -1.47 1.65 -7.07
N SER A 21 -2.04 2.83 -7.23
CA SER A 21 -3.49 3.02 -7.46
C SER A 21 -3.74 3.70 -8.80
N PHE A 22 -4.70 3.16 -9.55
CA PHE A 22 -4.97 3.54 -10.93
C PHE A 22 -6.45 3.78 -11.15
N LEU A 23 -6.75 4.74 -12.03
CA LEU A 23 -8.06 4.94 -12.63
C LEU A 23 -8.10 4.21 -13.96
N VAL A 24 -9.19 3.51 -14.23
CA VAL A 24 -9.44 2.77 -15.47
C VAL A 24 -10.36 3.62 -16.34
N ASN A 25 -9.82 4.14 -17.44
CA ASN A 25 -10.59 4.93 -18.38
C ASN A 25 -11.64 4.07 -19.13
N ARG A 26 -12.56 4.72 -19.83
CA ARG A 26 -13.59 4.04 -20.65
C ARG A 26 -13.01 3.17 -21.77
N ASP A 27 -11.87 3.57 -22.31
CA ASP A 27 -11.10 2.86 -23.34
C ASP A 27 -10.25 1.70 -22.79
N GLY A 28 -10.27 1.46 -21.47
CA GLY A 28 -9.45 0.43 -20.81
C GLY A 28 -8.01 0.85 -20.50
N SER A 29 -7.61 2.08 -20.85
CA SER A 29 -6.29 2.60 -20.47
C SER A 29 -6.24 2.96 -18.97
N PHE A 30 -5.03 2.89 -18.39
CA PHE A 30 -4.80 3.21 -16.98
C PHE A 30 -4.18 4.59 -16.81
N ARG A 31 -4.70 5.36 -15.84
CA ARG A 31 -4.09 6.60 -15.37
C ARG A 31 -3.73 6.47 -13.91
N VAL A 32 -2.55 6.94 -13.53
CA VAL A 32 -2.14 6.96 -12.12
C VAL A 32 -3.13 7.83 -11.35
N LYS A 33 -3.71 7.27 -10.29
CA LYS A 33 -4.50 8.05 -9.35
C LYS A 33 -3.49 8.80 -8.49
N ALA A 34 -3.23 10.06 -8.82
CA ALA A 34 -2.33 10.91 -8.04
C ALA A 34 -2.79 10.92 -6.57
N SER A 35 -2.13 10.14 -5.72
CA SER A 35 -2.14 10.39 -4.29
C SER A 35 -1.41 11.71 -4.11
N GLY A 36 -2.08 12.72 -3.54
CA GLY A 36 -1.50 14.05 -3.29
C GLY A 36 -0.31 13.99 -2.33
N LYS A 37 0.82 13.48 -2.82
CA LYS A 37 2.11 13.39 -2.14
C LYS A 37 3.21 13.64 -3.18
N ALA A 38 3.29 14.88 -3.64
CA ALA A 38 4.55 15.42 -4.14
C ALA A 38 5.53 15.75 -2.99
N SER A 39 5.20 15.42 -1.73
CA SER A 39 5.97 15.83 -0.55
C SER A 39 5.93 14.88 0.66
N SER A 40 5.49 13.63 0.52
CA SER A 40 5.48 12.70 1.66
C SER A 40 6.01 11.34 1.23
N CYS A 41 7.22 11.07 1.70
CA CYS A 41 7.93 9.80 1.61
C CYS A 41 8.49 9.45 0.22
N GLY A 42 9.28 10.36 -0.35
CA GLY A 42 10.09 10.11 -1.54
C GLY A 42 11.33 9.29 -1.20
N CYS A 43 11.39 8.07 -1.71
CA CYS A 43 12.65 7.38 -1.99
C CYS A 43 13.57 8.30 -2.81
N GLY A 44 14.75 8.64 -2.29
CA GLY A 44 15.76 9.41 -3.03
C GLY A 44 16.83 10.14 -2.20
N SER A 45 16.66 10.31 -0.89
CA SER A 45 17.69 10.94 -0.03
C SER A 45 18.50 9.90 0.75
N PRO A 46 19.79 10.17 1.06
CA PRO A 46 20.61 9.28 1.88
C PRO A 46 19.89 8.99 3.19
N VAL A 47 19.83 7.71 3.56
CA VAL A 47 19.22 7.22 4.79
C VAL A 47 19.90 7.92 5.97
N PRO A 48 19.19 8.75 6.76
CA PRO A 48 19.77 9.27 8.00
C PRO A 48 20.03 8.12 8.96
N GLU A 49 21.00 8.27 9.86
CA GLU A 49 21.34 7.29 10.91
C GLU A 49 20.17 6.99 11.89
N ALA A 50 19.06 7.72 11.77
CA ALA A 50 17.80 7.50 12.46
C ALA A 50 16.67 7.19 11.46
N PRO A 51 15.67 6.35 11.81
CA PRO A 51 14.54 6.07 10.92
C PRO A 51 13.79 7.38 10.63
N ALA A 52 13.96 7.90 9.42
CA ALA A 52 13.26 9.06 8.90
C ALA A 52 12.36 8.65 7.72
N CYS A 53 11.25 9.34 7.53
CA CYS A 53 10.52 9.23 6.27
C CYS A 53 11.42 9.69 5.12
N GLY A 54 11.12 9.30 3.88
CA GLY A 54 11.74 9.88 2.67
C GLY A 54 11.48 11.39 2.48
N CYS A 55 10.91 12.06 3.48
CA CYS A 55 10.74 13.51 3.59
C CYS A 55 11.65 14.16 4.66
N GLY A 56 12.54 13.41 5.30
CA GLY A 56 13.47 13.92 6.32
C GLY A 56 12.85 14.21 7.69
N SER A 57 11.54 14.01 7.87
CA SER A 57 10.92 14.03 9.20
C SER A 57 11.06 12.67 9.89
N PRO A 58 11.02 12.62 11.24
CA PRO A 58 11.09 11.37 11.98
C PRO A 58 10.01 10.39 11.50
N LEU A 59 10.37 9.11 11.31
CA LEU A 59 9.39 8.09 11.00
C LEU A 59 8.34 8.06 12.14
N PRO A 60 7.03 8.16 11.82
CA PRO A 60 5.99 7.99 12.83
C PRO A 60 6.14 6.62 13.51
N LYS A 61 5.67 6.52 14.75
CA LYS A 61 5.72 5.26 15.50
C LYS A 61 5.00 4.17 14.69
N ALA A 62 5.44 2.92 14.84
CA ALA A 62 4.88 1.79 14.09
C ALA A 62 3.35 1.69 14.21
N ALA A 63 2.79 1.95 15.39
CA ALA A 63 1.34 1.97 15.62
C ALA A 63 0.60 3.05 14.81
N ASP A 64 1.22 4.23 14.64
CA ASP A 64 0.67 5.33 13.85
C ASP A 64 0.68 4.98 12.36
N ARG A 65 1.77 4.36 11.88
CA ARG A 65 1.91 3.90 10.49
C ARG A 65 0.89 2.81 10.16
N ALA A 66 0.70 1.84 11.04
CA ALA A 66 -0.35 0.82 10.89
C ALA A 66 -1.76 1.43 10.88
N SER A 67 -2.01 2.46 11.68
CA SER A 67 -3.30 3.15 11.71
C SER A 67 -3.56 3.96 10.44
N GLN A 68 -2.55 4.64 9.91
CA GLN A 68 -2.62 5.34 8.62
C GLN A 68 -2.87 4.38 7.46
N ALA A 69 -2.16 3.26 7.40
CA ALA A 69 -2.37 2.23 6.38
C ALA A 69 -3.80 1.66 6.43
N ARG A 70 -4.30 1.34 7.62
CA ARG A 70 -5.71 0.89 7.81
C ARG A 70 -6.71 1.95 7.36
N ALA A 71 -6.48 3.23 7.70
CA ALA A 71 -7.35 4.33 7.28
C ALA A 71 -7.36 4.51 5.75
N TYR A 72 -6.20 4.38 5.11
CA TYR A 72 -6.08 4.42 3.65
C TYR A 72 -6.89 3.29 3.00
N VAL A 73 -6.70 2.05 3.45
CA VAL A 73 -7.42 0.87 2.94
C VAL A 73 -8.93 1.04 3.16
N ALA A 74 -9.37 1.45 4.36
CA ALA A 74 -10.77 1.67 4.65
C ALA A 74 -11.41 2.75 3.74
N LYS A 75 -10.67 3.81 3.42
CA LYS A 75 -11.14 4.86 2.50
C LYS A 75 -11.19 4.39 1.06
N ALA A 76 -10.20 3.62 0.61
CA ALA A 76 -10.09 3.14 -0.76
C ALA A 76 -11.08 2.01 -1.07
N TRP A 77 -11.37 1.16 -0.10
CA TRP A 77 -12.18 -0.05 -0.25
C TRP A 77 -13.54 0.03 0.45
N LYS A 78 -14.00 1.23 0.82
CA LYS A 78 -15.37 1.39 1.33
C LYS A 78 -16.36 0.97 0.25
N GLY A 79 -17.27 0.07 0.60
CA GLY A 79 -18.40 -0.28 -0.26
C GLY A 79 -19.19 0.97 -0.62
N GLN A 80 -19.72 1.02 -1.84
CA GLN A 80 -20.50 2.16 -2.28
C GLN A 80 -21.87 2.15 -1.60
N ALA A 81 -22.20 3.25 -0.92
CA ALA A 81 -23.59 3.52 -0.60
C ALA A 81 -24.36 3.68 -1.93
N ARG A 82 -25.54 3.06 -2.04
CA ARG A 82 -26.44 3.29 -3.19
C ARG A 82 -26.80 4.77 -3.22
N VAL A 83 -26.13 5.55 -4.06
CA VAL A 83 -26.48 6.96 -4.27
C VAL A 83 -27.73 6.98 -5.13
N ARG A 84 -28.84 7.48 -4.58
CA ARG A 84 -30.00 7.83 -5.40
C ARG A 84 -29.58 8.97 -6.34
N PRO A 85 -29.85 8.89 -7.64
CA PRO A 85 -29.50 9.98 -8.56
C PRO A 85 -30.14 11.27 -8.06
N ALA A 86 -29.32 12.30 -7.84
CA ALA A 86 -29.80 13.63 -7.50
C ALA A 86 -30.52 14.21 -8.72
N MET A 87 -31.64 14.90 -8.51
CA MET A 87 -32.34 15.60 -9.58
C MET A 87 -31.40 16.66 -10.17
N SER A 88 -31.11 16.53 -11.47
CA SER A 88 -30.33 17.51 -12.23
C SER A 88 -31.04 18.87 -12.22
N ILE A 89 -30.33 19.92 -11.84
CA ILE A 89 -30.80 21.30 -11.98
C ILE A 89 -30.61 21.68 -13.46
N LYS A 90 -31.71 21.87 -14.19
CA LYS A 90 -31.69 22.29 -15.60
C LYS A 90 -30.89 23.59 -15.75
N GLY A 91 -29.83 23.56 -16.55
CA GLY A 91 -29.10 24.75 -17.00
C GLY A 91 -27.60 24.80 -16.72
N SER A 92 -27.04 23.81 -15.99
CA SER A 92 -25.59 23.67 -15.81
C SER A 92 -25.09 22.43 -16.54
N SER A 93 -24.17 22.59 -17.51
CA SER A 93 -23.52 21.46 -18.19
C SER A 93 -22.44 20.85 -17.27
N THR A 94 -22.87 20.05 -16.30
CA THR A 94 -21.96 19.34 -15.38
C THR A 94 -21.55 17.95 -15.86
N ASP A 95 -22.01 17.52 -17.04
CA ASP A 95 -21.83 16.15 -17.56
C ASP A 95 -20.39 15.65 -17.48
N SER A 96 -19.39 16.50 -17.79
CA SER A 96 -17.98 16.12 -17.72
C SER A 96 -17.45 15.94 -16.30
N LEU A 97 -17.96 16.71 -15.33
CA LEU A 97 -17.64 16.57 -13.92
C LEU A 97 -18.33 15.33 -13.34
N ASP A 98 -19.58 15.08 -13.72
CA ASP A 98 -20.34 13.90 -13.30
C ASP A 98 -19.69 12.61 -13.82
N ASP A 99 -19.28 12.57 -15.09
CA ASP A 99 -18.53 11.47 -15.69
C ASP A 99 -17.17 11.24 -15.00
N PHE A 100 -16.48 12.32 -14.59
CA PHE A 100 -15.24 12.22 -13.84
C PHE A 100 -15.45 11.66 -12.43
N LEU A 101 -16.49 12.12 -11.72
CA LEU A 101 -16.84 11.61 -10.39
C LEU A 101 -17.27 10.15 -10.44
N ASP A 102 -18.00 9.74 -11.47
CA ASP A 102 -18.37 8.35 -11.71
C ASP A 102 -17.12 7.47 -11.93
N THR A 103 -16.20 7.93 -12.79
CA THR A 103 -14.92 7.25 -13.04
C THR A 103 -14.09 7.13 -11.76
N LEU A 104 -13.99 8.21 -10.97
CA LEU A 104 -13.31 8.21 -9.66
C LEU A 104 -13.94 7.27 -8.64
N ARG A 105 -15.22 6.94 -8.76
CA ARG A 105 -15.91 6.08 -7.80
C ARG A 105 -15.90 4.62 -8.24
N ASN A 106 -16.11 4.36 -9.51
CA ASN A 106 -16.46 3.05 -10.04
C ASN A 106 -15.32 2.37 -10.79
N ARG A 107 -14.31 3.12 -11.24
CA ARG A 107 -13.30 2.59 -12.18
C ARG A 107 -11.91 2.70 -11.60
N GLN A 108 -11.68 2.00 -10.49
CA GLN A 108 -10.41 1.97 -9.78
C GLN A 108 -9.77 0.59 -9.79
N LEU A 109 -8.46 0.56 -9.94
CA LEU A 109 -7.64 -0.64 -9.83
C LEU A 109 -6.48 -0.34 -8.88
N ALA A 110 -6.32 -1.16 -7.85
CA ALA A 110 -5.15 -1.13 -6.98
C ALA A 110 -4.28 -2.36 -7.26
N ILE A 111 -2.98 -2.17 -7.41
CA ILE A 111 -2.00 -3.25 -7.59
C ILE A 111 -0.98 -3.14 -6.47
N SER A 112 -0.73 -4.25 -5.79
CA SER A 112 0.33 -4.38 -4.79
C SER A 112 1.07 -5.71 -4.97
N ALA A 113 2.31 -5.75 -4.53
CA ALA A 113 3.08 -6.98 -4.45
C ALA A 113 3.98 -6.96 -3.22
N MET A 114 4.19 -8.14 -2.65
CA MET A 114 5.02 -8.36 -1.48
C MET A 114 6.17 -9.29 -1.83
N THR A 115 7.38 -8.96 -1.37
CA THR A 115 8.58 -9.77 -1.58
C THR A 115 8.79 -10.67 -0.36
N PHE A 116 8.83 -11.98 -0.61
CA PHE A 116 9.13 -12.97 0.43
C PHE A 116 10.63 -13.15 0.58
N MET A 117 11.08 -13.39 1.82
CA MET A 117 12.45 -13.76 2.11
C MET A 117 12.58 -15.29 2.20
N ASP A 118 13.63 -15.82 1.59
CA ASP A 118 14.07 -17.21 1.64
C ASP A 118 15.39 -17.35 2.43
N ALA A 119 15.98 -18.55 2.47
CA ALA A 119 17.18 -18.79 3.27
C ALA A 119 18.46 -18.13 2.73
N TRP A 120 18.42 -17.51 1.55
CA TRP A 120 19.55 -16.85 0.89
C TRP A 120 19.48 -15.34 0.99
N ASN A 121 18.27 -14.78 1.16
CA ASN A 121 18.04 -13.33 1.23
C ASN A 121 17.34 -12.89 2.53
N LEU A 122 17.34 -13.73 3.57
CA LEU A 122 16.77 -13.38 4.87
C LEU A 122 17.51 -12.18 5.48
N ASP A 123 16.75 -11.12 5.71
CA ASP A 123 17.19 -9.89 6.34
C ASP A 123 16.51 -9.75 7.72
N LEU A 124 17.33 -9.75 8.77
CA LEU A 124 16.85 -9.72 10.16
C LEU A 124 16.27 -8.36 10.55
N ASP A 125 16.71 -7.27 9.94
CA ASP A 125 16.18 -5.94 10.23
C ASP A 125 14.80 -5.78 9.57
N ARG A 126 14.65 -6.26 8.32
CA ARG A 126 13.32 -6.41 7.69
C ARG A 126 12.39 -7.30 8.49
N LEU A 127 12.91 -8.39 9.07
CA LEU A 127 12.13 -9.32 9.87
C LEU A 127 11.65 -8.71 11.20
N ARG A 128 12.47 -7.87 11.84
CA ARG A 128 12.11 -7.12 13.06
C ARG A 128 11.02 -6.08 12.82
N ASP A 129 11.00 -5.49 11.62
CA ASP A 129 9.97 -4.55 11.16
C ASP A 129 8.69 -5.21 10.63
N CYS A 130 8.62 -6.55 10.64
CA CYS A 130 7.47 -7.28 10.15
C CYS A 130 6.22 -6.93 10.97
N TYR A 131 5.11 -6.59 10.32
CA TYR A 131 3.82 -6.36 11.01
C TYR A 131 2.79 -7.46 10.75
N ILE A 132 3.10 -8.45 9.91
CA ILE A 132 2.26 -9.62 9.65
C ILE A 132 2.83 -10.85 10.37
N HIS A 133 2.08 -11.36 11.35
CA HIS A 133 2.52 -12.45 12.20
C HIS A 133 1.54 -13.62 12.17
N ILE A 134 2.09 -14.82 12.30
CA ILE A 134 1.34 -16.05 12.54
C ILE A 134 1.44 -16.38 14.03
N ALA A 135 0.31 -16.62 14.66
CA ALA A 135 0.27 -17.07 16.04
C ALA A 135 0.66 -18.55 16.12
N GLY A 136 1.73 -18.85 16.85
CA GLY A 136 2.22 -20.21 17.11
C GLY A 136 2.28 -20.45 18.61
N GLY A 137 1.25 -21.09 19.16
CA GLY A 137 1.11 -21.29 20.62
C GLY A 137 1.10 -19.96 21.37
N ARG A 138 2.18 -19.68 22.13
CA ARG A 138 2.35 -18.43 22.90
C ARG A 138 3.25 -17.40 22.23
N ARG A 139 3.64 -17.61 20.95
CA ARG A 139 4.55 -16.74 20.21
C ARG A 139 3.86 -16.13 19.00
N LEU A 140 4.26 -14.91 18.65
CA LEU A 140 3.96 -14.29 17.36
C LEU A 140 5.19 -14.45 16.47
N ILE A 141 5.03 -15.14 15.35
CA ILE A 141 6.13 -15.51 14.45
C ILE A 141 5.98 -14.67 13.17
N PRO A 142 7.00 -13.90 12.76
CA PRO A 142 6.94 -13.14 11.51
C PRO A 142 6.62 -14.02 10.30
N PHE A 143 5.77 -13.53 9.40
CA PHE A 143 5.23 -14.34 8.30
C PHE A 143 6.30 -14.97 7.39
N CYS A 144 7.36 -14.23 7.05
CA CYS A 144 8.48 -14.77 6.27
C CYS A 144 9.21 -15.88 7.04
N ALA A 145 9.49 -15.68 8.33
CA ALA A 145 10.16 -16.70 9.15
C ALA A 145 9.30 -17.97 9.32
N TYR A 146 7.98 -17.83 9.46
CA TYR A 146 7.08 -18.98 9.58
C TYR A 146 7.11 -19.88 8.33
N ASN A 147 7.20 -19.28 7.14
CA ASN A 147 7.23 -20.00 5.87
C ASN A 147 8.64 -20.32 5.37
N LEU A 148 9.67 -19.97 6.14
CA LEU A 148 11.06 -20.20 5.76
C LEU A 148 11.43 -21.68 5.89
N THR A 149 12.03 -22.21 4.84
CA THR A 149 12.70 -23.51 4.84
C THR A 149 14.20 -23.31 4.79
N ALA A 150 14.96 -24.11 5.55
CA ALA A 150 16.40 -24.23 5.38
C ALA A 150 16.75 -24.81 4.00
N GLN A 151 18.03 -24.77 3.62
CA GLN A 151 18.48 -25.26 2.31
C GLN A 151 18.20 -26.75 2.08
N ASP A 152 18.08 -27.52 3.17
CA ASP A 152 17.72 -28.93 3.17
C ASP A 152 16.19 -29.18 3.21
N GLY A 153 15.37 -28.12 3.10
CA GLY A 153 13.92 -28.17 3.10
C GLY A 153 13.28 -28.22 4.49
N ARG A 154 14.06 -28.19 5.58
CA ARG A 154 13.50 -28.22 6.94
C ARG A 154 12.85 -26.90 7.34
N THR A 155 11.67 -26.96 7.93
CA THR A 155 10.94 -25.82 8.49
C THR A 155 11.28 -25.64 9.97
N LEU A 156 11.35 -24.38 10.44
CA LEU A 156 11.59 -24.10 11.86
C LEU A 156 10.28 -24.02 12.68
N TYR A 157 9.20 -23.53 12.06
CA TYR A 157 7.95 -23.20 12.74
C TYR A 157 6.70 -23.90 12.18
N ARG A 158 6.84 -24.58 11.05
CA ARG A 158 5.76 -25.33 10.38
C ARG A 158 5.97 -26.82 10.60
#